data_AF-A0A8X7VLX8-F1
#
_entry.id   AF-A0A8X7VLX8-F1
#
_cell.length_a   1.000
_cell.length_b   1.000
_cell.length_c   1.000
_cell.angle_alpha   90.00
_cell.angle_beta   90.00
_cell.angle_gamma   90.00
#
_symmetry.space_group_name_H-M   'P 1'
#
loop_
_entity.id
_entity.type
_entity.pdbx_description
1 polymer ?
#
loop_
_entity_poly.entity_id
_entity_poly.type
_entity_poly.pdbx_seq_one_letter_code
_entity_poly.pdbx_strand_id
1 'polypeptide(L)'
;MPEATTAYERPNVQVKEQHPVGNSRYHGERANSKTAYGDALISSWKNGNTMPFIFDTVWDLIKVAEYLTKREDIDPQRVGITGISLGGMHAWFAAAVDTRYSVAAPLIGVQVPSYP
;
A
#
# COMPACT_ATOMS: atom_id res chain seq x y z
N MET A 1 1.41 21.40 -28.56
CA MET A 1 2.83 21.15 -28.93
C MET A 1 3.40 22.45 -29.49
N PRO A 2 4.66 22.86 -29.24
CA PRO A 2 5.65 22.44 -28.22
C PRO A 2 6.21 23.64 -27.38
N GLU A 3 6.71 23.48 -26.15
CA GLU A 3 8.12 23.30 -25.66
C GLU A 3 8.66 24.53 -24.90
N ALA A 4 9.16 24.35 -23.67
CA ALA A 4 10.37 25.00 -23.14
C ALA A 4 10.77 24.42 -21.77
N THR A 5 11.85 23.66 -21.83
CA THR A 5 12.70 23.04 -20.81
C THR A 5 13.25 24.05 -19.80
N THR A 6 13.46 23.62 -18.55
CA THR A 6 14.68 23.96 -17.77
C THR A 6 14.86 22.93 -16.66
N ALA A 7 15.34 21.74 -17.06
CA ALA A 7 16.02 20.83 -16.16
C ALA A 7 17.47 21.33 -16.01
N TYR A 8 17.90 21.56 -14.77
CA TYR A 8 19.32 21.75 -14.46
C TYR A 8 19.96 20.36 -14.42
N GLU A 9 20.44 19.89 -15.57
CA GLU A 9 21.17 18.62 -15.68
C GLU A 9 22.56 18.78 -15.07
N ARG A 10 22.84 18.05 -13.98
CA ARG A 10 24.21 17.79 -13.54
C ARG A 10 24.74 16.58 -14.33
N PRO A 11 25.79 16.74 -15.15
CA PRO A 11 26.38 15.63 -15.87
C PRO A 11 27.05 14.69 -14.85
N ASN A 12 26.74 13.40 -14.92
CA ASN A 12 27.24 12.29 -14.08
C ASN A 12 26.39 11.84 -12.89
N VAL A 13 25.15 12.31 -12.73
CA VAL A 13 24.19 11.62 -11.86
C VAL A 13 23.23 10.82 -12.71
N GLN A 14 23.51 9.53 -12.88
CA GLN A 14 22.48 8.57 -13.30
C GLN A 14 21.50 8.44 -12.12
N VAL A 15 20.51 9.34 -12.04
CA VAL A 15 19.34 9.12 -11.21
C VAL A 15 18.54 8.04 -11.92
N LYS A 16 18.90 6.78 -11.69
CA LYS A 16 17.94 5.70 -11.91
C LYS A 16 16.81 5.97 -10.95
N GLU A 17 15.70 6.48 -11.45
CA GLU A 17 14.43 6.45 -10.74
C GLU A 17 14.08 4.98 -10.54
N GLN A 18 14.65 4.38 -9.49
CA GLN A 18 14.27 3.06 -9.04
C GLN A 18 12.89 3.25 -8.43
N HIS A 19 11.86 3.09 -9.27
CA HIS A 19 10.50 3.01 -8.78
C HIS A 19 10.48 1.94 -7.68
N PRO A 20 10.03 2.29 -6.46
CA PRO A 20 10.17 1.40 -5.33
C PRO A 20 9.44 0.10 -5.64
N VAL A 21 10.21 -0.99 -5.65
CA VAL A 21 9.68 -2.35 -5.81
C VAL A 21 8.58 -2.53 -4.78
N GLY A 22 7.36 -2.80 -5.25
CA GLY A 22 6.19 -2.91 -4.39
C GLY A 22 5.54 -1.57 -4.08
N ASN A 23 5.30 -0.70 -5.07
CA ASN A 23 4.23 0.29 -5.00
C ASN A 23 3.04 -0.21 -5.84
N SER A 24 1.84 -0.30 -5.26
CA SER A 24 0.62 -0.73 -5.97
C SER A 24 0.31 0.13 -7.19
N ARG A 25 0.66 1.42 -7.13
CA ARG A 25 0.41 2.42 -8.19
C ARG A 25 1.31 2.24 -9.42
N TYR A 26 2.40 1.48 -9.31
CA TYR A 26 3.38 1.24 -10.38
C TYR A 26 3.58 -0.27 -10.63
N HIS A 27 2.50 -1.04 -10.59
CA HIS A 27 2.51 -2.50 -10.81
C HIS A 27 3.02 -2.84 -12.24
N GLY A 28 4.32 -3.08 -12.37
CA GLY A 28 4.94 -3.47 -13.63
C GLY A 28 6.27 -4.19 -13.46
N GLU A 29 7.12 -3.77 -12.52
CA GLU A 29 8.40 -4.44 -12.28
C GLU A 29 8.28 -5.56 -11.26
N ARG A 30 8.69 -6.78 -11.67
CA ARG A 30 8.75 -7.93 -10.77
C ARG A 30 9.91 -7.76 -9.79
N ALA A 31 9.68 -8.14 -8.53
CA ALA A 31 10.76 -8.27 -7.56
C ALA A 31 11.88 -9.18 -8.13
N ASN A 32 13.10 -8.69 -8.09
CA ASN A 32 14.30 -9.37 -8.60
C ASN A 32 15.05 -10.17 -7.52
N SER A 33 14.60 -10.11 -6.26
CA SER A 33 15.16 -10.87 -5.14
C SER A 33 14.07 -11.39 -4.20
N LYS A 34 14.38 -12.46 -3.45
CA LYS A 34 13.49 -13.02 -2.43
C LYS A 34 13.32 -12.09 -1.22
N THR A 35 14.23 -11.15 -1.01
CA THR A 35 14.22 -10.21 0.13
C THR A 35 13.56 -8.88 -0.21
N ALA A 36 13.34 -8.58 -1.50
CA ALA A 36 12.89 -7.27 -1.98
C ALA A 36 11.65 -6.73 -1.25
N TYR A 37 10.69 -7.59 -0.93
CA TYR A 37 9.49 -7.20 -0.17
C TYR A 37 9.78 -6.86 1.29
N GLY A 38 10.63 -7.64 1.96
CA GLY A 38 11.05 -7.36 3.34
C GLY A 38 11.90 -6.11 3.43
N ASP A 39 12.83 -5.94 2.48
CA ASP A 39 13.70 -4.76 2.38
C ASP A 39 12.89 -3.49 2.10
N ALA A 40 11.87 -3.57 1.24
CA ALA A 40 10.94 -2.46 0.98
C ALA A 40 10.19 -2.07 2.25
N LEU A 41 9.62 -3.04 3.00
CA LEU A 41 8.92 -2.76 4.26
C LEU A 41 9.83 -2.13 5.31
N ILE A 42 11.05 -2.64 5.47
CA ILE A 42 12.03 -2.11 6.44
C ILE A 42 12.48 -0.70 6.03
N SER A 43 12.74 -0.47 4.74
CA SER A 43 13.10 0.86 4.22
C SER A 43 11.98 1.86 4.45
N SER A 44 10.74 1.47 4.17
CA SER A 44 9.54 2.27 4.41
C SER A 44 9.38 2.66 5.87
N TRP A 45 9.56 1.72 6.79
CA TRP A 45 9.51 1.97 8.23
C TRP A 45 10.59 2.96 8.69
N LYS A 46 11.83 2.81 8.18
CA LYS A 46 12.97 3.62 8.61
C LYS A 46 12.96 5.03 8.04
N ASN A 47 12.57 5.17 6.77
CA ASN A 47 12.81 6.40 6.01
C ASN A 47 11.53 7.17 5.68
N GLY A 48 10.34 6.59 5.82
CA GLY A 48 9.05 7.23 5.52
C GLY A 48 8.80 7.59 4.06
N ASN A 49 9.82 7.49 3.20
CA ASN A 49 9.81 7.97 1.80
C ASN A 49 9.40 6.91 0.78
N THR A 50 9.23 5.67 1.19
CA THR A 50 8.65 4.60 0.37
C THR A 50 7.35 4.19 1.03
N MET A 51 6.19 4.42 0.41
CA MET A 51 4.97 3.73 0.82
C MET A 51 5.00 2.37 0.13
N PRO A 52 5.26 1.27 0.87
CA PRO A 52 5.14 -0.05 0.31
C PRO A 52 3.66 -0.28 0.01
N PHE A 53 3.40 -1.09 -1.01
CA PHE A 53 2.09 -1.42 -1.59
C PHE A 53 1.04 -1.73 -0.52
N ILE A 54 1.46 -2.30 0.61
CA ILE A 54 0.63 -2.57 1.78
C ILE A 54 0.12 -1.29 2.45
N PHE A 55 0.98 -0.32 2.79
CA PHE A 55 0.55 0.88 3.51
C PHE A 55 -0.22 1.85 2.61
N ASP A 56 0.17 1.97 1.34
CA ASP A 56 -0.58 2.78 0.37
C ASP A 56 -2.02 2.27 0.23
N THR A 57 -2.18 0.95 0.06
CA THR A 57 -3.52 0.36 -0.06
C THR A 57 -4.31 0.44 1.24
N VAL A 58 -3.67 0.33 2.41
CA VAL A 58 -4.34 0.55 3.70
C VAL A 58 -4.85 2.00 3.83
N TRP A 59 -4.05 2.98 3.42
CA TRP A 59 -4.47 4.38 3.43
C TRP A 59 -5.65 4.63 2.47
N ASP A 60 -5.60 4.06 1.27
CA ASP A 60 -6.71 4.14 0.32
C ASP A 60 -7.99 3.52 0.91
N LEU A 61 -7.88 2.39 1.63
CA LEU A 61 -9.02 1.76 2.32
C LEU A 61 -9.62 2.66 3.40
N ILE A 62 -8.79 3.33 4.20
CA ILE A 62 -9.23 4.34 5.19
C ILE A 62 -10.05 5.42 4.49
N LYS A 63 -9.58 5.92 3.32
CA LYS A 63 -10.29 6.94 2.54
C LYS A 63 -11.60 6.43 1.94
N VAL A 64 -11.63 5.18 1.49
CA VAL A 64 -12.87 4.54 1.03
C VAL A 64 -13.87 4.49 2.18
N ALA A 65 -13.49 4.03 3.37
CA ALA A 65 -14.42 3.98 4.48
C ALA A 65 -14.85 5.38 4.96
N GLU A 66 -13.97 6.38 4.92
CA GLU A 66 -14.34 7.78 5.18
C GLU A 66 -15.43 8.25 4.19
N TYR A 67 -15.25 7.95 2.91
CA TYR A 67 -16.23 8.25 1.88
C TYR A 67 -17.56 7.52 2.10
N LEU A 68 -17.53 6.22 2.41
CA LEU A 68 -18.74 5.43 2.68
C LEU A 68 -19.54 6.00 3.85
N THR A 69 -18.89 6.47 4.91
CA THR A 69 -19.58 7.08 6.06
C THR A 69 -20.24 8.44 5.77
N LYS A 70 -19.89 9.08 4.65
CA LYS A 70 -20.49 10.37 4.22
C LYS A 70 -21.66 10.18 3.27
N ARG A 71 -21.93 8.96 2.82
CA ARG A 71 -23.03 8.66 1.90
C ARG A 71 -24.35 8.53 2.65
N GLU A 72 -25.37 9.25 2.17
CA GLU A 72 -26.71 9.23 2.77
C GLU A 72 -27.41 7.88 2.63
N ASP A 73 -27.01 7.06 1.65
CA ASP A 73 -27.59 5.75 1.38
C ASP A 73 -26.87 4.58 2.10
N ILE A 74 -25.91 4.87 2.97
CA ILE A 74 -25.14 3.87 3.73
C ILE A 74 -25.31 4.11 5.23
N ASP A 75 -25.60 3.04 5.97
CA ASP A 75 -25.53 3.06 7.45
C ASP A 75 -24.06 2.94 7.89
N PRO A 76 -23.46 3.99 8.51
CA PRO A 76 -22.07 3.97 8.94
C PRO A 76 -21.78 2.88 9.98
N GLN A 77 -22.79 2.37 10.69
CA GLN A 77 -22.65 1.31 11.69
C GLN A 77 -22.64 -0.10 11.08
N ARG A 78 -22.71 -0.22 9.75
CA ARG A 78 -22.76 -1.50 9.02
C ARG A 78 -21.70 -1.64 7.94
N VAL A 79 -20.60 -0.90 8.06
CA VAL A 79 -19.49 -0.98 7.11
C VAL A 79 -18.52 -2.07 7.56
N GLY A 80 -18.37 -3.13 6.75
CA GLY A 80 -17.41 -4.21 6.99
C GLY A 80 -16.27 -4.22 5.96
N ILE A 81 -15.20 -4.95 6.26
CA ILE A 81 -14.06 -5.16 5.36
C ILE A 81 -13.65 -6.63 5.26
N THR A 82 -13.31 -7.09 4.05
CA THR A 82 -12.82 -8.45 3.77
C THR A 82 -11.76 -8.43 2.67
N GLY A 83 -11.00 -9.51 2.55
CA GLY A 83 -10.02 -9.70 1.48
C GLY A 83 -9.32 -11.05 1.57
N ILE A 84 -8.76 -11.53 0.45
CA ILE A 84 -8.08 -12.83 0.33
C ILE A 84 -6.58 -12.61 0.07
N SER A 85 -5.73 -13.42 0.71
CA SER A 85 -4.27 -13.40 0.51
C SER A 85 -3.69 -12.04 0.88
N LEU A 86 -2.99 -11.35 -0.03
CA LEU A 86 -2.57 -9.97 0.16
C LEU A 86 -3.73 -9.04 0.53
N GLY A 87 -4.91 -9.23 -0.08
CA GLY A 87 -6.11 -8.50 0.29
C GLY A 87 -6.57 -8.78 1.73
N GLY A 88 -6.33 -9.98 2.25
CA GLY A 88 -6.59 -10.33 3.65
C GLY A 88 -5.66 -9.58 4.60
N MET A 89 -4.39 -9.40 4.22
CA MET A 89 -3.44 -8.57 4.95
C MET A 89 -3.87 -7.09 4.97
N HIS A 90 -4.29 -6.54 3.83
CA HIS A 90 -4.83 -5.17 3.77
C HIS A 90 -6.08 -5.00 4.63
N ALA A 91 -7.03 -5.94 4.56
CA ALA A 91 -8.25 -5.92 5.35
C ALA A 91 -7.94 -5.94 6.87
N TRP A 92 -6.96 -6.75 7.27
CA TRP A 92 -6.55 -6.82 8.67
C TRP A 92 -5.89 -5.51 9.14
N PHE A 93 -4.94 -4.96 8.38
CA PHE A 93 -4.28 -3.71 8.75
C PHE A 93 -5.22 -2.51 8.76
N ALA A 94 -6.09 -2.37 7.75
CA ALA A 94 -7.08 -1.29 7.70
C ALA A 94 -8.03 -1.35 8.90
N ALA A 95 -8.56 -2.53 9.24
CA ALA A 95 -9.42 -2.71 10.41
C ALA A 95 -8.69 -2.45 11.75
N ALA A 96 -7.37 -2.67 11.81
CA ALA A 96 -6.59 -2.41 13.01
C ALA A 96 -6.37 -0.91 13.28
N VAL A 97 -6.35 -0.07 12.24
CA VAL A 97 -6.04 1.37 12.35
C VAL A 97 -7.27 2.27 12.15
N ASP A 98 -8.40 1.71 11.73
CA ASP A 98 -9.61 2.47 11.42
C ASP A 98 -10.85 1.83 12.06
N THR A 99 -11.37 2.48 13.09
CA THR A 99 -12.50 1.97 13.88
C THR A 99 -13.85 2.15 13.19
N ARG A 100 -13.90 2.72 11.97
CA ARG A 100 -15.15 2.81 11.19
C ARG A 100 -15.60 1.46 10.62
N TYR A 101 -14.71 0.46 10.57
CA TYR A 101 -15.11 -0.89 10.20
C TYR A 101 -15.76 -1.61 11.38
N SER A 102 -17.04 -1.92 11.25
CA SER A 102 -17.81 -2.65 12.27
C SER A 102 -17.41 -4.13 12.35
N VAL A 103 -16.95 -4.72 11.24
CA VAL A 103 -16.54 -6.12 11.15
C VAL A 103 -15.36 -6.25 10.17
N ALA A 104 -14.40 -7.11 10.51
CA ALA A 104 -13.29 -7.49 9.63
C ALA A 104 -13.28 -9.01 9.41
N ALA A 105 -13.21 -9.44 8.14
CA ALA A 105 -13.13 -10.85 7.75
C ALA A 105 -11.94 -11.10 6.80
N PRO A 106 -10.68 -11.08 7.30
CA PRO A 106 -9.50 -11.37 6.51
C PRO A 106 -9.36 -12.88 6.23
N LEU A 107 -9.07 -13.25 4.99
CA LEU A 107 -8.95 -14.65 4.54
C LEU A 107 -7.53 -14.93 4.05
N ILE A 108 -6.91 -15.99 4.57
CA ILE A 108 -5.55 -16.46 4.22
C ILE A 108 -4.48 -15.35 4.12
N GLY A 109 -4.63 -14.27 4.90
CA GLY A 109 -3.76 -13.09 4.84
C GLY A 109 -2.59 -13.11 5.83
N VAL A 110 -2.48 -14.17 6.63
CA VAL A 110 -1.42 -14.34 7.63
C VAL A 110 -0.46 -15.42 7.13
N GLN A 111 0.82 -15.08 7.06
CA GLN A 111 1.86 -16.07 6.85
C GLN A 111 2.38 -16.53 8.22
N VAL A 112 2.27 -17.82 8.50
CA VAL A 112 2.89 -18.42 9.69
C VAL A 112 4.40 -18.53 9.42
N PRO A 113 5.28 -18.11 10.34
CA PRO A 113 6.71 -18.35 10.18
C PRO A 113 6.96 -19.86 10.12
N SER A 114 7.52 -20.35 9.01
CA SER A 114 8.12 -21.68 8.98
C SER A 114 9.47 -21.59 9.69
N TYR A 115 9.51 -21.92 10.97
CA TYR A 115 10.78 -22.23 11.64
C TYR A 115 11.31 -23.58 11.15
N PRO A 116 12.63 -23.72 10.95
CA PRO A 116 13.27 -25.01 10.68
C PRO A 116 13.22 -25.95 11.88
#